data_AF-M0DTV1-F1
#
_entry.id   AF-M0DTV1-F1
#
_cell.length_a   1.000
_cell.length_b   1.000
_cell.length_c   1.000
_cell.angle_alpha   90.00
_cell.angle_beta   90.00
_cell.angle_gamma   90.00
#
_symmetry.space_group_name_H-M   'P 1'
#
loop_
_entity.id
_entity.type
_entity.pdbx_description
1 polymer ?
#
loop_
_entity_poly.entity_id
_entity_poly.type
_entity_poly.pdbx_seq_one_letter_code
_entity_poly.pdbx_strand_id
1 'polypeptide(L)'
;MSRSSGEGLLSGEGTESRAAVEPIAALVAVLAVGAALGLYVAALDDAAPDRERPTAEATLDRVEPSVTTGGVVDPERLRDVVEFRYAATVVIEADGETWTVRSGDEAPAMESARNTDAVAVAERPATVKVGAGRNVRGTLRAVVYR
;
A
#
# COMPACT_ATOMS: atom_id res chain seq x y z
N MET A 1 49.81 -30.32 -71.46
CA MET A 1 50.11 -30.86 -70.12
C MET A 1 49.32 -29.99 -69.13
N SER A 2 48.21 -30.34 -68.45
CA SER A 2 47.78 -31.55 -67.72
C SER A 2 48.88 -32.02 -66.76
N ARG A 3 48.77 -32.06 -65.43
CA ARG A 3 47.66 -32.09 -64.44
C ARG A 3 48.19 -31.56 -63.08
N SER A 4 47.39 -30.88 -62.25
CA SER A 4 46.66 -31.39 -61.06
C SER A 4 47.42 -31.32 -59.73
N SER A 5 46.60 -31.13 -58.68
CA SER A 5 46.79 -31.39 -57.25
C SER A 5 47.21 -30.14 -56.44
N GLY A 6 46.43 -29.58 -55.53
CA GLY A 6 45.16 -30.01 -54.93
C GLY A 6 45.35 -30.39 -53.47
N GLU A 7 45.45 -29.40 -52.59
CA GLU A 7 45.33 -29.48 -51.12
C GLU A 7 44.86 -28.06 -50.72
N GLY A 8 43.67 -27.77 -50.19
CA GLY A 8 42.85 -28.56 -49.31
C GLY A 8 43.24 -28.24 -47.87
N LEU A 9 42.38 -27.48 -47.17
CA LEU A 9 42.44 -27.08 -45.75
C LEU A 9 43.26 -25.79 -45.56
N LEU A 10 42.74 -24.71 -44.97
CA LEU A 10 41.96 -24.63 -43.74
C LEU A 10 41.01 -23.42 -43.86
N SER A 11 39.69 -23.64 -43.78
CA SER A 11 38.91 -23.35 -42.56
C SER A 11 39.06 -21.90 -42.09
N GLY A 12 38.01 -21.08 -42.29
CA GLY A 12 37.80 -19.94 -41.38
C GLY A 12 37.20 -18.65 -41.92
N GLU A 13 36.68 -18.56 -43.15
CA GLU A 13 35.87 -17.38 -43.55
C GLU A 13 34.37 -17.69 -43.44
N GLY A 14 34.02 -18.21 -42.28
CA GLY A 14 32.65 -18.41 -41.84
C GLY A 14 32.53 -18.10 -40.35
N THR A 15 33.33 -17.16 -39.84
CA THR A 15 33.36 -16.85 -38.42
C THR A 15 32.81 -15.45 -38.21
N GLU A 16 31.49 -15.43 -38.03
CA GLU A 16 30.86 -14.62 -36.99
C GLU A 16 30.94 -13.10 -37.17
N SER A 17 30.33 -12.57 -38.24
CA SER A 17 29.66 -11.27 -38.16
C SER A 17 28.37 -11.39 -37.32
N ARG A 18 28.48 -11.98 -36.13
CA ARG A 18 27.39 -12.19 -35.18
C ARG A 18 27.78 -11.58 -33.83
N ALA A 19 27.21 -10.40 -33.59
CA ALA A 19 26.73 -10.00 -32.26
C ALA A 19 27.74 -9.73 -31.14
N ALA A 20 28.99 -9.34 -31.43
CA ALA A 20 29.77 -8.59 -30.45
C ALA A 20 29.35 -7.12 -30.53
N VAL A 21 28.22 -6.76 -29.93
CA VAL A 21 28.05 -5.37 -29.46
C VAL A 21 29.32 -5.05 -28.69
N GLU A 22 30.06 -4.01 -29.07
CA GLU A 22 31.29 -3.63 -28.36
C GLU A 22 30.98 -3.67 -26.86
N PRO A 23 31.75 -4.41 -26.03
CA PRO A 23 31.39 -4.65 -24.64
C PRO A 23 31.03 -3.36 -23.89
N ILE A 24 31.64 -2.25 -24.30
CA ILE A 24 31.35 -0.90 -23.83
C ILE A 24 29.92 -0.45 -24.17
N ALA A 25 29.46 -0.64 -25.41
CA ALA A 25 28.10 -0.27 -25.81
C ALA A 25 27.04 -1.06 -25.03
N ALA A 26 27.31 -2.34 -24.73
CA ALA A 26 26.43 -3.14 -23.87
C ALA A 26 26.40 -2.58 -22.43
N LEU A 27 27.55 -2.21 -21.87
CA LEU A 27 27.63 -1.61 -20.54
C LEU A 27 26.94 -0.24 -20.47
N VAL A 28 27.11 0.59 -21.49
CA VAL A 28 26.42 1.89 -21.60
C VAL A 28 24.90 1.69 -21.68
N ALA A 29 24.44 0.71 -22.43
CA ALA A 29 23.01 0.39 -22.52
C ALA A 29 22.45 -0.05 -21.15
N VAL A 30 23.16 -0.91 -20.41
CA VAL A 30 22.74 -1.34 -19.06
C VAL A 30 22.73 -0.16 -18.08
N LEU A 31 23.74 0.72 -18.14
CA LEU A 31 23.78 1.93 -17.32
C LEU A 31 22.59 2.85 -17.63
N ALA A 32 22.30 3.07 -18.91
CA ALA A 32 21.18 3.91 -19.33
C ALA A 32 19.83 3.34 -18.89
N VAL A 33 19.63 2.03 -19.03
CA VAL A 33 18.41 1.35 -18.56
C VAL A 33 18.33 1.39 -17.04
N GLY A 34 19.42 1.15 -16.32
CA GLY A 34 19.47 1.25 -14.86
C GLY A 34 19.17 2.66 -14.36
N ALA A 35 19.70 3.69 -15.02
CA ALA A 35 19.42 5.08 -14.70
C ALA A 35 17.96 5.45 -15.03
N ALA A 36 17.43 5.00 -16.17
CA ALA A 36 16.03 5.22 -16.52
C ALA A 36 15.07 4.54 -15.54
N LEU A 37 15.36 3.31 -15.13
CA LEU A 37 14.60 2.59 -14.11
C LEU A 37 14.74 3.26 -12.74
N GLY A 38 15.94 3.70 -12.37
CA GLY A 38 16.18 4.43 -11.12
C GLY A 38 15.40 5.74 -11.07
N LEU A 39 15.43 6.52 -12.16
CA LEU A 39 14.63 7.75 -12.29
C LEU A 39 13.13 7.46 -12.30
N TYR A 40 12.70 6.39 -12.96
CA TYR A 40 11.30 5.97 -12.97
C TYR A 40 10.82 5.60 -11.57
N VAL A 41 11.62 4.82 -10.82
CA VAL A 41 11.31 4.45 -9.44
C VAL A 41 11.31 5.68 -8.54
N ALA A 42 12.30 6.57 -8.66
CA ALA A 42 12.34 7.80 -7.86
C ALA A 42 11.15 8.74 -8.15
N ALA A 43 10.77 8.90 -9.42
CA ALA A 43 9.58 9.66 -9.79
C ALA A 43 8.29 8.99 -9.29
N LEU A 44 8.25 7.65 -9.28
CA LEU A 44 7.12 6.90 -8.75
C LEU A 44 7.04 6.98 -7.22
N ASP A 45 8.17 7.05 -6.54
CA ASP A 45 8.27 7.23 -5.08
C ASP A 45 7.83 8.64 -4.67
N ASP A 46 8.30 9.67 -5.37
CA ASP A 46 7.90 11.08 -5.17
C ASP A 46 6.41 11.31 -5.48
N ALA A 47 5.86 10.61 -6.48
CA ALA A 47 4.46 10.72 -6.87
C ALA A 47 3.53 9.76 -6.10
N ALA A 48 4.07 8.76 -5.40
CA ALA A 48 3.25 7.87 -4.61
C ALA A 48 2.76 8.63 -3.37
N PRO A 49 1.43 8.78 -3.15
CA PRO A 49 0.96 9.17 -1.83
C PRO A 49 1.47 8.11 -0.85
N ASP A 50 2.02 8.54 0.29
CA ASP A 50 2.62 7.69 1.31
C ASP A 50 1.86 6.35 1.39
N ARG A 51 2.42 5.32 0.74
CA ARG A 51 2.00 3.93 0.95
C ARG A 51 2.66 3.41 2.23
N GLU A 52 2.94 4.34 3.14
CA GLU A 52 3.31 4.04 4.48
C GLU A 52 2.15 3.33 5.15
N ARG A 53 2.55 2.45 6.03
CA ARG A 53 1.72 1.62 6.88
C ARG A 53 0.41 2.34 7.27
N PRO A 54 -0.75 1.66 7.16
CA PRO A 54 -2.06 2.30 7.32
C PRO A 54 -2.10 3.15 8.58
N THR A 55 -2.31 4.46 8.43
CA THR A 55 -2.39 5.38 9.57
C THR A 55 -3.79 5.32 10.20
N ALA A 56 -3.87 5.75 11.46
CA ALA A 56 -5.15 5.80 12.16
C ALA A 56 -6.09 6.82 11.50
N GLU A 57 -5.55 7.94 11.02
CA GLU A 57 -6.29 8.98 10.29
C GLU A 57 -6.86 8.46 8.97
N ALA A 58 -6.05 7.78 8.15
CA ALA A 58 -6.51 7.19 6.90
C ALA A 58 -7.57 6.10 7.12
N THR A 59 -7.51 5.41 8.27
CA THR A 59 -8.54 4.46 8.69
C THR A 59 -9.84 5.18 9.01
N LEU A 60 -9.80 6.29 9.76
CA LEU A 60 -10.99 7.12 10.00
C LEU A 60 -11.58 7.68 8.70
N ASP A 61 -10.75 8.20 7.80
CA ASP A 61 -11.20 8.76 6.50
C ASP A 61 -11.92 7.73 5.64
N ARG A 62 -11.58 6.45 5.77
CA ARG A 62 -12.25 5.35 5.08
C ARG A 62 -13.55 4.91 5.75
N VAL A 63 -13.58 4.89 7.09
CA VAL A 63 -14.74 4.39 7.85
C VAL A 63 -15.83 5.44 7.94
N GLU A 64 -15.47 6.68 8.22
CA GLU A 64 -16.40 7.78 8.47
C GLU A 64 -17.47 7.90 7.38
N PRO A 65 -17.16 7.88 6.07
CA PRO A 65 -18.19 7.93 5.02
C PRO A 65 -19.10 6.70 4.97
N SER A 66 -18.62 5.54 5.40
CA SER A 66 -19.35 4.28 5.37
C SER A 66 -20.37 4.17 6.50
N VAL A 67 -20.03 4.74 7.67
CA VAL A 67 -20.89 4.76 8.85
C VAL A 67 -21.71 6.04 8.97
N THR A 68 -21.42 7.08 8.19
CA THR A 68 -22.12 8.36 8.24
C THR A 68 -23.25 8.42 7.21
N THR A 69 -24.41 8.92 7.62
CA THR A 69 -25.55 9.25 6.74
C THR A 69 -26.05 10.63 7.08
N GLY A 70 -26.00 11.55 6.10
CA GLY A 70 -26.45 12.93 6.30
C GLY A 70 -25.70 13.69 7.41
N GLY A 71 -24.43 13.36 7.65
CA GLY A 71 -23.61 13.96 8.72
C GLY A 71 -23.82 13.34 10.11
N VAL A 72 -24.60 12.26 10.22
CA VAL A 72 -24.80 11.50 11.45
C VAL A 72 -24.19 10.11 11.31
N VAL A 73 -23.30 9.74 12.22
CA VAL A 73 -22.72 8.41 12.34
C VAL A 73 -23.79 7.44 12.87
N ASP A 74 -24.05 6.37 12.13
CA ASP A 74 -24.91 5.27 12.51
C ASP A 74 -24.06 4.06 12.96
N PRO A 75 -24.02 3.74 14.27
CA PRO A 75 -23.19 2.65 14.79
C PRO A 75 -23.61 1.27 14.30
N GLU A 76 -24.87 1.08 13.86
CA GLU A 76 -25.32 -0.22 13.35
C GLU A 76 -24.58 -0.59 12.06
N ARG A 77 -24.26 0.43 11.24
CA ARG A 77 -23.51 0.28 9.99
C ARG A 77 -22.03 0.00 10.20
N LEU A 78 -21.51 0.19 11.42
CA LEU A 78 -20.13 -0.16 11.74
C LEU A 78 -19.87 -1.65 11.50
N ARG A 79 -20.88 -2.51 11.70
CA ARG A 79 -20.80 -3.97 11.44
C ARG A 79 -20.71 -4.33 9.96
N ASP A 80 -21.21 -3.44 9.10
CA ASP A 80 -21.21 -3.62 7.65
C ASP A 80 -19.90 -3.12 7.00
N VAL A 81 -19.03 -2.46 7.77
CA VAL A 81 -17.71 -2.05 7.32
C VAL A 81 -16.89 -3.31 7.09
N VAL A 82 -16.77 -3.69 5.82
CA VAL A 82 -15.99 -4.83 5.34
C VAL A 82 -14.57 -4.74 5.86
N GLU A 83 -14.04 -5.90 6.28
CA GLU A 83 -12.68 -6.06 6.80
C GLU A 83 -11.64 -5.19 6.08
N PHE A 84 -10.86 -4.45 6.86
CA PHE A 84 -9.69 -3.75 6.34
C PHE A 84 -8.66 -4.78 5.87
N ARG A 85 -7.84 -4.39 4.89
CA ARG A 85 -6.71 -5.24 4.43
C ARG A 85 -5.57 -5.33 5.44
N TYR A 86 -5.78 -4.84 6.66
CA TYR A 86 -4.80 -4.67 7.71
C TYR A 86 -5.48 -4.74 9.07
N ALA A 87 -4.70 -5.06 10.10
CA ALA A 87 -5.17 -5.18 11.47
C ALA A 87 -5.56 -3.80 12.04
N ALA A 88 -6.83 -3.59 12.35
CA ALA A 88 -7.34 -2.31 12.85
C ALA A 88 -8.53 -2.50 13.79
N THR A 89 -8.62 -1.59 14.76
CA THR A 89 -9.76 -1.51 15.69
C THR A 89 -10.40 -0.13 15.56
N VAL A 90 -11.71 -0.09 15.33
CA VAL A 90 -12.48 1.14 15.18
C VAL A 90 -13.62 1.16 16.18
N VAL A 91 -13.78 2.29 16.85
CA VAL A 91 -14.70 2.45 17.98
C VAL A 91 -15.50 3.73 17.84
N ILE A 92 -16.78 3.64 18.16
CA ILE A 92 -17.68 4.77 18.32
C ILE A 92 -18.09 4.83 19.80
N GLU A 93 -17.97 5.99 20.42
CA GLU A 93 -18.39 6.23 21.80
C GLU A 93 -19.38 7.39 21.84
N ALA A 94 -20.57 7.17 22.39
CA ALA A 94 -21.61 8.19 22.52
C ALA A 94 -22.62 7.82 23.62
N ASP A 95 -23.09 8.79 24.42
CA ASP A 95 -24.11 8.58 25.48
C ASP A 95 -23.76 7.46 26.50
N GLY A 96 -22.47 7.20 26.74
CA GLY A 96 -22.01 6.10 27.59
C GLY A 96 -22.08 4.71 26.94
N GLU A 97 -22.49 4.64 25.67
CA GLU A 97 -22.48 3.44 24.85
C GLU A 97 -21.20 3.39 23.99
N THR A 98 -20.72 2.18 23.74
CA THR A 98 -19.52 1.92 22.96
C THR A 98 -19.79 0.83 21.92
N TRP A 99 -19.53 1.13 20.66
CA TRP A 99 -19.60 0.18 19.55
C TRP A 99 -18.19 -0.03 19.02
N THR A 100 -17.76 -1.30 18.88
CA THR A 100 -16.40 -1.65 18.46
C THR A 100 -16.45 -2.66 17.33
N VAL A 101 -15.64 -2.44 16.31
CA VAL A 101 -15.31 -3.42 15.27
C VAL A 101 -13.81 -3.60 15.21
N ARG A 102 -13.38 -4.85 15.08
CA ARG A 102 -12.00 -5.24 14.86
C ARG A 102 -11.93 -5.93 13.51
N SER A 103 -10.87 -5.64 12.78
CA SER A 103 -10.56 -6.32 11.53
C SER A 103 -9.15 -6.89 11.59
N GLY A 104 -9.01 -8.13 11.12
CA GLY A 104 -7.81 -8.94 11.27
C GLY A 104 -7.68 -9.57 12.67
N ASP A 105 -7.18 -10.79 12.71
CA ASP A 105 -6.96 -11.56 13.94
C ASP A 105 -5.96 -10.89 14.89
N GLU A 106 -5.05 -10.08 14.33
CA GLU A 106 -4.02 -9.36 15.06
C GLU A 106 -4.42 -7.90 15.30
N ALA A 107 -5.70 -7.52 15.30
CA ALA A 107 -6.13 -6.14 15.55
C ALA A 107 -5.68 -5.63 16.94
N PRO A 108 -5.14 -4.40 17.05
CA PRO A 108 -4.69 -3.88 18.33
C PRO A 108 -5.87 -3.76 19.29
N ALA A 109 -5.69 -4.25 20.51
CA ALA A 109 -6.69 -4.07 21.55
C ALA A 109 -6.77 -2.58 21.95
N MET A 110 -7.95 -2.14 22.37
CA MET A 110 -8.17 -0.76 22.85
C MET A 110 -7.28 -0.40 24.05
N GLU A 111 -6.93 -1.40 24.84
CA GLU A 111 -5.98 -1.29 25.96
C GLU A 111 -4.53 -1.09 25.48
N SER A 112 -4.17 -1.65 24.32
CA SER A 112 -2.87 -1.41 23.66
C SER A 112 -2.73 0.04 23.16
N ALA A 113 -3.83 0.77 22.96
CA ALA A 113 -3.79 2.20 22.64
C ALA A 113 -3.17 3.06 23.76
N ARG A 114 -3.08 2.54 25.01
CA ARG A 114 -2.31 3.20 26.08
C ARG A 114 -0.81 3.12 25.86
N ASN A 115 -0.36 2.19 25.01
CA ASN A 115 1.03 2.02 24.62
C ASN A 115 1.25 2.69 23.26
N THR A 116 1.36 4.01 23.28
CA THR A 116 1.39 4.90 22.10
C THR A 116 2.64 4.69 21.20
N ASP A 117 3.64 3.93 21.67
CA ASP A 117 4.86 3.68 20.91
C ASP A 117 4.68 2.62 19.82
N ALA A 118 3.81 1.63 20.04
CA ALA A 118 3.54 0.53 19.10
C ALA A 118 2.27 0.74 18.27
N VAL A 119 1.44 1.71 18.62
CA VAL A 119 0.08 1.87 18.10
C VAL A 119 -0.18 3.34 17.76
N ALA A 120 -0.73 3.58 16.57
CA ALA A 120 -1.25 4.89 16.16
C ALA A 120 -2.75 4.98 16.49
N VAL A 121 -3.17 6.13 16.99
CA VAL A 121 -4.54 6.40 17.41
C VAL A 121 -4.99 7.73 16.81
N ALA A 122 -6.19 7.74 16.20
CA ALA A 122 -6.83 8.94 15.71
C ALA A 122 -8.24 9.02 16.30
N GLU A 123 -8.65 10.22 16.71
CA GLU A 123 -9.96 10.50 17.30
C GLU A 123 -10.59 11.69 16.59
N ARG A 124 -11.90 11.62 16.31
CA ARG A 124 -12.68 12.70 15.72
C ARG A 124 -14.03 12.85 16.42
N PRO A 125 -14.45 14.09 16.75
CA PRO A 125 -15.80 14.34 17.24
C PRO A 125 -16.81 14.08 16.12
N ALA A 126 -17.90 13.38 16.43
CA ALA A 126 -18.96 13.09 15.48
C ALA A 126 -20.34 13.21 16.14
N THR A 127 -21.37 13.44 15.33
CA THR A 127 -22.76 13.30 15.78
C THR A 127 -23.16 11.85 15.58
N VAL A 128 -23.53 11.16 16.65
CA VAL A 128 -23.82 9.72 16.65
C VAL A 128 -25.29 9.49 16.91
N LYS A 129 -25.91 8.62 16.12
CA LYS A 129 -27.27 8.14 16.31
C LYS A 129 -27.28 7.07 17.40
N VAL A 130 -27.94 7.35 18.52
CA VAL A 130 -28.09 6.42 19.67
C VAL A 130 -29.51 5.86 19.78
N GLY A 131 -30.37 6.20 18.83
CA GLY A 131 -31.75 5.70 18.76
C GLY A 131 -32.54 6.41 17.68
N ALA A 132 -33.79 6.00 17.48
CA ALA A 132 -34.67 6.63 16.48
C ALA A 132 -34.87 8.12 16.80
N GLY A 133 -34.34 9.00 15.93
CA GLY A 133 -34.40 10.46 16.10
C GLY A 133 -33.55 11.00 17.25
N ARG A 134 -32.74 10.17 17.91
CA ARG A 134 -31.85 10.58 19.00
C ARG A 134 -30.41 10.63 18.49
N ASN A 135 -29.91 11.85 18.33
CA ASN A 135 -28.54 12.12 17.92
C ASN A 135 -27.83 12.86 19.04
N VAL A 136 -26.63 12.41 19.39
CA VAL A 136 -25.82 13.01 20.46
C VAL A 136 -24.39 13.21 19.98
N ARG A 137 -23.66 14.08 20.65
CA ARG A 137 -22.23 14.24 20.39
C ARG A 137 -21.48 13.02 20.92
N GLY A 138 -20.65 12.42 20.08
CA GLY A 138 -19.77 11.31 20.43
C GLY A 138 -18.40 11.47 19.79
N THR A 139 -17.62 10.40 19.86
CA THR A 139 -16.27 10.31 19.33
C THR A 139 -16.15 9.06 18.47
N LEU A 140 -15.58 9.24 17.28
CA LEU A 140 -15.14 8.15 16.41
C LEU A 140 -13.62 8.00 16.59
N ARG A 141 -13.16 6.79 16.88
CA ARG A 141 -11.76 6.48 17.15
C ARG A 141 -11.27 5.31 16.29
N ALA A 142 -10.08 5.44 15.72
CA ALA A 142 -9.37 4.34 15.08
C ALA A 142 -8.04 4.07 15.78
N VAL A 143 -7.69 2.79 15.85
CA VAL A 143 -6.48 2.26 16.48
C VAL A 143 -5.85 1.26 15.52
N VAL A 144 -4.59 1.49 15.14
CA VAL A 144 -3.83 0.64 14.20
C VAL A 144 -2.39 0.49 14.70
N TYR A 145 -1.69 -0.58 14.32
CA TYR A 145 -0.26 -0.69 14.64
C TYR A 145 0.57 0.32 13.84
N ARG A 146 1.57 0.92 14.50
CA ARG A 146 2.61 1.74 13.85
C ARG A 146 3.62 0.84 13.15
#